data_AF-A0AA39LFZ5-F1
#
_entry.id   AF-A0AA39LFZ5-F1
#
_cell.length_a   1.000
_cell.length_b   1.000
_cell.length_c   1.000
_cell.angle_alpha   90.00
_cell.angle_beta   90.00
_cell.angle_gamma   90.00
#
_symmetry.space_group_name_H-M   'P 1'
#
loop_
_entity.id
_entity.type
_entity.pdbx_description
1 polymer ?
#
loop_
_entity_poly.entity_id
_entity_poly.type
_entity_poly.pdbx_seq_one_letter_code
_entity_poly.pdbx_strand_id
1 'polypeptide(L)'
;MKVFWWLVVVTCVVGGTVTTALVVIEYVNGPTATSTTIRLVTTLKLPAVTICPKVPDAFNFTELFGDMRTFLPNISESGARDLARYWLGGNGLENMDGLSDFNRSYLDVLAEQYRIWSKVRPYNCTLVYMPQLPGIPKLPICDMTMIAKNYYDVVQLVLSGAKVAQECVPGCKRWDYQVSLQQTAALQPFKDYAFNLEASFNDLQYEDMREVLTTTVPGFMSQIGGQFGFFLAHSA
;
A
#
# COMPACT_ATOMS: atom_id res chain seq x y z
N MET A 1 46.82 -44.49 -18.81
CA MET A 1 46.68 -43.13 -19.40
C MET A 1 45.23 -42.76 -19.76
N LYS A 2 44.42 -43.63 -20.37
CA LYS A 2 43.04 -43.29 -20.77
C LYS A 2 42.08 -42.96 -19.61
N VAL A 3 42.21 -43.64 -18.47
CA VAL A 3 41.34 -43.44 -17.29
C VAL A 3 41.57 -42.09 -16.61
N PHE A 4 42.81 -41.60 -16.61
CA PHE A 4 43.16 -40.29 -16.05
C PHE A 4 42.49 -39.14 -16.81
N TRP A 5 42.56 -39.17 -18.15
CA TRP A 5 41.89 -38.18 -18.99
C TRP A 5 40.37 -38.20 -18.87
N TRP A 6 39.78 -39.39 -18.73
CA TRP A 6 38.34 -39.51 -18.46
C TRP A 6 37.94 -38.88 -17.12
N LEU A 7 38.74 -39.05 -16.07
CA LEU A 7 38.50 -38.39 -14.78
C LEU A 7 38.56 -36.87 -14.91
N VAL A 8 39.57 -36.33 -15.60
CA VAL A 8 39.72 -34.88 -15.82
C VAL A 8 38.53 -34.29 -16.58
N VAL A 9 38.07 -34.95 -17.63
CA VAL A 9 36.90 -34.51 -18.43
C VAL A 9 35.63 -34.54 -17.59
N VAL A 10 35.41 -35.62 -16.82
CA VAL A 10 34.22 -35.72 -15.94
C VAL A 10 34.22 -34.61 -14.88
N THR A 11 35.35 -34.33 -14.26
CA THR A 11 35.44 -33.25 -13.26
C THR A 11 35.19 -31.87 -13.88
N CYS A 12 35.69 -31.61 -15.09
CA CYS A 12 35.43 -30.35 -15.80
C CYS A 12 33.95 -30.20 -16.20
N VAL A 13 33.31 -31.27 -16.68
CA VAL A 13 31.89 -31.25 -17.04
C VAL A 13 31.01 -30.99 -15.81
N VAL A 14 31.31 -31.65 -14.68
CA VAL A 14 30.59 -31.43 -13.41
C VAL A 14 30.82 -30.02 -12.87
N GLY A 15 32.05 -29.50 -12.94
CA GLY A 15 32.36 -28.12 -12.55
C GLY A 15 31.62 -27.09 -13.40
N GLY A 16 31.57 -27.30 -14.72
CA GLY A 16 30.85 -26.43 -15.66
C GLY A 16 29.34 -26.43 -15.46
N THR A 17 28.72 -27.60 -15.20
CA THR A 17 27.27 -27.67 -14.95
C THR A 17 26.88 -27.04 -13.62
N VAL A 18 27.66 -27.24 -12.55
CA VAL A 18 27.40 -26.63 -11.24
C VAL A 18 27.50 -25.10 -11.31
N THR A 19 28.54 -24.57 -11.95
CA THR A 19 28.73 -23.12 -12.08
C THR A 19 27.65 -22.48 -12.95
N THR A 20 27.26 -23.11 -14.06
CA THR A 20 26.14 -22.65 -14.90
C THR A 20 24.82 -22.66 -14.14
N ALA A 21 24.55 -23.72 -13.35
CA ALA A 21 23.33 -23.80 -12.54
C ALA A 21 23.26 -22.69 -11.50
N LEU A 22 24.38 -22.35 -10.86
CA LEU A 22 24.44 -21.24 -9.89
C LEU A 22 24.15 -19.89 -10.54
N VAL A 23 24.71 -19.61 -11.73
CA VAL A 23 24.45 -18.38 -12.48
C VAL A 23 22.99 -18.28 -12.91
N VAL A 24 22.36 -19.39 -13.32
CA VAL A 24 20.93 -19.43 -13.66
C VAL A 24 20.06 -19.16 -12.43
N ILE A 25 20.40 -19.75 -11.28
CA ILE A 25 19.68 -19.53 -10.02
C ILE A 25 19.79 -18.05 -9.60
N GLU A 26 20.97 -17.43 -9.74
CA GLU A 26 21.17 -16.01 -9.44
C GLU A 26 20.35 -15.10 -10.38
N TYR A 27 20.36 -15.40 -11.67
CA TYR A 27 19.56 -14.67 -12.68
C TYR A 27 18.05 -14.75 -12.41
N VAL A 28 17.55 -15.93 -12.01
CA VAL A 28 16.12 -16.17 -11.76
C VAL A 28 15.68 -15.58 -10.42
N ASN A 29 16.50 -15.70 -9.38
CA ASN A 29 16.11 -15.32 -8.01
C ASN A 29 16.44 -13.87 -7.65
N GLY A 30 17.41 -13.23 -8.31
CA GLY A 30 17.82 -11.86 -8.02
C GLY A 30 17.88 -10.96 -9.26
N PRO A 31 16.79 -10.83 -10.04
CA PRO A 31 16.81 -10.11 -11.31
C PRO A 31 17.12 -8.61 -11.14
N THR A 32 16.78 -8.03 -9.99
CA THR A 32 16.94 -6.60 -9.72
C THR A 32 17.63 -6.34 -8.38
N ALA A 33 18.44 -5.29 -8.35
CA ALA A 33 19.01 -4.70 -7.15
C ALA A 33 18.53 -3.26 -7.03
N THR A 34 18.31 -2.81 -5.80
CA THR A 34 17.91 -1.43 -5.52
C THR A 34 19.14 -0.53 -5.52
N SER A 35 19.19 0.42 -6.44
CA SER A 35 20.17 1.51 -6.44
C SER A 35 19.55 2.71 -5.75
N THR A 36 20.21 3.19 -4.70
CA THR A 36 19.85 4.43 -4.01
C THR A 36 20.88 5.50 -4.36
N THR A 37 20.41 6.66 -4.83
CA THR A 37 21.28 7.80 -5.14
C THR A 37 20.72 9.07 -4.53
N ILE A 38 21.57 9.81 -3.81
CA ILE A 38 21.20 11.10 -3.22
C ILE A 38 21.41 12.18 -4.28
N ARG A 39 20.38 12.99 -4.53
CA ARG A 39 20.43 14.09 -5.49
C ARG A 39 20.15 15.41 -4.81
N LEU A 40 21.06 16.36 -4.96
CA LEU A 40 20.88 17.74 -4.52
C LEU A 40 20.09 18.52 -5.58
N VAL A 41 19.13 19.31 -5.12
CA VAL A 41 18.25 20.13 -5.98
C VAL A 41 18.12 21.54 -5.46
N THR A 42 17.72 22.47 -6.31
CA THR A 42 17.52 23.88 -5.94
C THR A 42 16.13 24.16 -5.37
N THR A 43 15.14 23.33 -5.70
CA THR A 43 13.74 23.48 -5.26
C THR A 43 13.06 22.12 -5.16
N LEU A 44 12.26 21.91 -4.10
CA LEU A 44 11.39 20.74 -3.90
C LEU A 44 9.94 21.19 -3.73
N LYS A 45 9.00 20.43 -4.31
CA LYS A 45 7.58 20.68 -4.10
C LYS A 45 7.14 20.04 -2.78
N LEU A 46 6.45 20.81 -1.95
CA LEU A 46 5.86 20.29 -0.73
C LEU A 46 4.72 19.30 -1.06
N PRO A 47 4.55 18.23 -0.26
CA PRO A 47 3.41 17.33 -0.41
C PRO A 47 2.11 18.04 -0.01
N ALA A 48 0.98 17.48 -0.46
CA ALA A 48 -0.33 17.91 0.02
C ALA A 48 -0.49 17.51 1.50
N VAL A 49 -0.84 18.47 2.35
CA VAL A 49 -1.14 18.22 3.76
C VAL A 49 -2.66 18.22 3.95
N THR A 50 -3.20 17.10 4.42
CA THR A 50 -4.62 16.97 4.77
C THR A 50 -4.75 16.92 6.29
N ILE A 51 -5.47 17.87 6.87
CA ILE A 51 -5.74 17.91 8.31
C ILE A 51 -7.02 17.12 8.58
N CYS A 52 -6.89 16.00 9.29
CA CYS A 52 -8.03 15.19 9.72
C CYS A 52 -8.36 15.50 11.19
N PRO A 53 -9.65 15.67 11.56
CA PRO A 53 -10.04 15.81 12.95
C PRO A 53 -9.70 14.54 13.75
N LYS A 54 -9.09 14.71 14.94
CA LYS A 54 -8.64 13.60 15.82
C LYS A 54 -9.76 12.98 16.64
N VAL A 55 -10.87 13.69 16.82
CA VAL A 55 -12.03 13.22 17.59
C VAL A 55 -13.11 12.79 16.61
N PRO A 56 -13.74 11.62 16.78
CA PRO A 56 -14.87 11.16 15.96
C PRO A 56 -16.17 11.94 16.25
N ASP A 57 -16.08 13.25 16.50
CA ASP A 57 -17.22 14.16 16.64
C ASP A 57 -18.03 14.31 15.33
N ALA A 58 -17.62 13.59 14.28
CA ALA A 58 -18.32 13.53 13.00
C ALA A 58 -19.47 12.51 12.97
N PHE A 59 -19.54 11.52 13.88
CA PHE A 59 -20.57 10.49 13.81
C PHE A 59 -21.74 10.78 14.74
N ASN A 60 -22.90 11.04 14.14
CA ASN A 60 -24.16 10.95 14.84
C ASN A 60 -24.52 9.47 15.04
N PHE A 61 -24.13 8.90 16.18
CA PHE A 61 -24.37 7.50 16.51
C PHE A 61 -25.87 7.14 16.55
N THR A 62 -26.75 8.10 16.84
CA THR A 62 -28.19 7.87 16.84
C THR A 62 -28.70 7.57 15.43
N GLU A 63 -28.27 8.36 14.45
CA GLU A 63 -28.60 8.14 13.04
C GLU A 63 -27.91 6.90 12.48
N LEU A 64 -26.64 6.70 12.82
CA LEU A 64 -25.86 5.53 12.37
C LEU A 64 -26.47 4.21 12.86
N PHE A 65 -26.88 4.15 14.13
CA PHE A 65 -27.56 2.96 14.66
C PHE A 65 -29.00 2.83 14.13
N GLY A 66 -29.65 3.97 13.84
CA GLY A 66 -30.93 3.99 13.13
C GLY A 66 -30.81 3.33 11.76
N ASP A 67 -29.79 3.70 10.99
CA ASP A 67 -29.48 3.14 9.67
C ASP A 67 -29.16 1.63 9.76
N MET A 68 -28.27 1.21 10.67
CA MET A 68 -27.96 -0.20 10.88
C MET A 68 -29.22 -1.03 11.17
N ARG A 69 -30.18 -0.50 11.94
CA ARG A 69 -31.45 -1.19 12.24
C ARG A 69 -32.36 -1.32 11.02
N THR A 70 -32.24 -0.47 10.00
CA THR A 70 -32.99 -0.63 8.76
C THR A 70 -32.55 -1.86 7.97
N PHE A 71 -31.25 -2.17 7.97
CA PHE A 71 -30.67 -3.33 7.28
C PHE A 71 -30.58 -4.59 8.16
N LEU A 72 -30.47 -4.40 9.48
CA LEU A 72 -30.33 -5.44 10.49
C LEU A 72 -31.39 -5.25 11.60
N PRO A 73 -32.66 -5.62 11.35
CA PRO A 73 -33.77 -5.33 12.29
C PRO A 73 -33.63 -6.04 13.64
N ASN A 74 -32.84 -7.11 13.72
CA ASN A 74 -32.61 -7.89 14.93
C ASN A 74 -31.32 -7.51 15.68
N ILE A 75 -30.63 -6.44 15.29
CA ILE A 75 -29.39 -6.02 15.96
C ILE A 75 -29.71 -5.32 17.29
N SER A 76 -29.06 -5.77 18.38
CA SER A 76 -29.13 -5.07 19.66
C SER A 76 -28.32 -3.76 19.60
N GLU A 77 -28.58 -2.82 20.51
CA GLU A 77 -27.82 -1.58 20.58
C GLU A 77 -26.33 -1.82 20.90
N SER A 78 -26.03 -2.83 21.73
CA SER A 78 -24.65 -3.28 21.95
C SER A 78 -24.03 -3.86 20.68
N GLY A 79 -24.77 -4.70 19.94
CA GLY A 79 -24.32 -5.27 18.67
C GLY A 79 -24.06 -4.20 17.60
N ALA A 80 -24.89 -3.16 17.52
CA ALA A 80 -24.68 -2.03 16.60
C ALA A 80 -23.43 -1.23 16.96
N ARG A 81 -23.15 -1.04 18.25
CA ARG A 81 -21.92 -0.41 18.73
C ARG A 81 -20.69 -1.26 18.43
N ASP A 82 -20.78 -2.58 18.61
CA ASP A 82 -19.67 -3.50 18.34
C ASP A 82 -19.43 -3.67 16.83
N LEU A 83 -20.48 -3.61 16.02
CA LEU A 83 -20.41 -3.52 14.56
C LEU A 83 -19.75 -2.22 14.10
N ALA A 84 -20.11 -1.08 14.71
CA ALA A 84 -19.47 0.21 14.45
C ALA A 84 -17.98 0.18 14.81
N ARG A 85 -17.61 -0.40 15.96
CA ARG A 85 -16.21 -0.58 16.37
C ARG A 85 -15.46 -1.48 15.40
N TYR A 86 -16.05 -2.62 15.02
CA TYR A 86 -15.48 -3.55 14.06
C TYR A 86 -15.20 -2.88 12.71
N TRP A 87 -16.16 -2.08 12.25
CA TRP A 87 -15.97 -1.26 11.06
C TRP A 87 -14.87 -0.20 11.23
N LEU A 88 -14.92 0.62 12.29
CA LEU A 88 -13.94 1.70 12.53
C LEU A 88 -12.51 1.14 12.63
N GLY A 89 -12.32 0.04 13.37
CA GLY A 89 -11.04 -0.64 13.48
C GLY A 89 -10.60 -1.30 12.16
N GLY A 90 -11.52 -1.86 11.40
CA GLY A 90 -11.26 -2.37 10.04
C GLY A 90 -10.88 -1.28 9.02
N ASN A 91 -11.14 -0.02 9.34
CA ASN A 91 -10.77 1.16 8.52
C ASN A 91 -9.48 1.83 8.99
N GLY A 92 -8.75 1.24 9.96
CA GLY A 92 -7.45 1.74 10.40
C GLY A 92 -7.51 2.95 11.33
N LEU A 93 -8.65 3.18 12.00
CA LEU A 93 -8.73 4.18 13.07
C LEU A 93 -8.04 3.68 14.35
N GLU A 94 -7.19 4.53 14.92
CA GLU A 94 -6.42 4.23 16.14
C GLU A 94 -7.31 4.22 17.40
N ASN A 95 -6.80 3.64 18.51
CA ASN A 95 -7.47 3.50 19.82
C ASN A 95 -8.72 2.60 19.82
N MET A 96 -8.69 1.50 19.07
CA MET A 96 -9.75 0.48 19.06
C MET A 96 -9.33 -0.80 19.82
N ASP A 97 -8.65 -0.63 20.96
CA ASP A 97 -8.07 -1.74 21.73
C ASP A 97 -9.11 -2.77 22.17
N GLY A 98 -10.38 -2.36 22.37
CA GLY A 98 -11.47 -3.28 22.72
C GLY A 98 -11.82 -4.31 21.65
N LEU A 99 -11.32 -4.18 20.41
CA LEU A 99 -11.53 -5.19 19.36
C LEU A 99 -10.66 -6.43 19.57
N SER A 100 -9.51 -6.33 20.24
CA SER A 100 -8.67 -7.50 20.50
C SER A 100 -9.31 -8.47 21.50
N ASP A 101 -10.26 -7.98 22.30
CA ASP A 101 -10.98 -8.76 23.30
C ASP A 101 -12.12 -9.60 22.69
N PHE A 102 -12.47 -9.36 21.42
CA PHE A 102 -13.55 -10.07 20.76
C PHE A 102 -13.10 -11.46 20.33
N ASN A 103 -13.94 -12.45 20.66
CA ASN A 103 -13.67 -13.83 20.26
C ASN A 103 -13.80 -13.99 18.74
N ARG A 104 -12.99 -14.87 18.13
CA ARG A 104 -12.92 -15.01 16.66
C ARG A 104 -14.28 -15.33 16.02
N SER A 105 -15.05 -16.23 16.64
CA SER A 105 -16.39 -16.57 16.16
C SER A 105 -17.37 -15.39 16.20
N TYR A 106 -17.18 -14.44 17.12
CA TYR A 106 -17.99 -13.23 17.20
C TYR A 106 -17.59 -12.22 16.12
N LEU A 107 -16.28 -12.10 15.83
CA LEU A 107 -15.78 -11.29 14.71
C LEU A 107 -16.33 -11.79 13.36
N ASP A 108 -16.49 -13.10 13.18
CA ASP A 108 -17.10 -13.68 11.96
C ASP A 108 -18.58 -13.26 11.82
N VAL A 109 -19.32 -13.18 12.92
CA VAL A 109 -20.71 -12.69 12.93
C VAL A 109 -20.76 -11.20 12.57
N LEU A 110 -19.87 -10.39 13.16
CA LEU A 110 -19.76 -8.97 12.85
C LEU A 110 -19.34 -8.74 11.38
N ALA A 111 -18.48 -9.59 10.82
CA ALA A 111 -18.10 -9.54 9.42
C ALA A 111 -19.28 -9.77 8.48
N GLU A 112 -20.15 -10.73 8.79
CA GLU A 112 -21.35 -11.01 7.98
C GLU A 112 -22.41 -9.91 8.11
N GLN A 113 -22.62 -9.38 9.32
CA GLN A 113 -23.49 -8.22 9.56
C GLN A 113 -22.98 -6.98 8.85
N TYR A 114 -21.66 -6.74 8.91
CA TYR A 114 -20.99 -5.67 8.18
C TYR A 114 -21.21 -5.84 6.68
N ARG A 115 -21.04 -7.03 6.11
CA ARG A 115 -21.26 -7.30 4.69
C ARG A 115 -22.69 -7.00 4.22
N ILE A 116 -23.69 -7.26 5.08
CA ILE A 116 -25.10 -6.98 4.79
C ILE A 116 -25.36 -5.48 4.80
N TRP A 117 -24.87 -4.80 5.83
CA TRP A 117 -24.97 -3.35 5.97
C TRP A 117 -24.15 -2.59 4.90
N SER A 118 -22.99 -3.12 4.51
CA SER A 118 -22.03 -2.53 3.57
C SER A 118 -22.41 -2.71 2.09
N LYS A 119 -23.59 -3.23 1.76
CA LYS A 119 -23.98 -3.49 0.35
C LYS A 119 -24.35 -2.19 -0.38
N VAL A 120 -23.33 -1.57 -0.98
CA VAL A 120 -23.38 -0.38 -1.84
C VAL A 120 -24.15 -0.64 -3.14
N ARG A 121 -25.27 0.05 -3.38
CA ARG A 121 -25.73 0.54 -4.71
C ARG A 121 -27.05 1.36 -4.64
N PRO A 122 -27.06 2.68 -4.32
CA PRO A 122 -28.34 3.42 -4.38
C PRO A 122 -28.43 4.65 -5.31
N TYR A 123 -27.36 5.39 -5.66
CA TYR A 123 -27.57 6.80 -6.06
C TYR A 123 -27.15 7.28 -7.47
N ASN A 124 -26.55 6.45 -8.34
CA ASN A 124 -26.23 6.81 -9.75
C ASN A 124 -25.51 8.18 -9.95
N CYS A 125 -24.74 8.64 -8.97
CA CYS A 125 -24.01 9.91 -9.00
C CYS A 125 -22.60 9.73 -8.40
N THR A 126 -21.74 10.73 -8.53
CA THR A 126 -20.32 10.67 -8.14
C THR A 126 -19.91 11.83 -7.23
N LEU A 127 -18.84 11.63 -6.45
CA LEU A 127 -18.29 12.65 -5.55
C LEU A 127 -17.61 13.78 -6.34
N VAL A 128 -17.56 14.97 -5.75
CA VAL A 128 -17.07 16.20 -6.40
C VAL A 128 -15.66 16.05 -7.02
N TYR A 129 -14.79 15.26 -6.40
CA TYR A 129 -13.40 15.07 -6.82
C TYR A 129 -13.18 13.89 -7.79
N MET A 130 -14.16 12.99 -7.96
CA MET A 130 -14.00 11.77 -8.77
C MET A 130 -14.03 11.99 -10.30
N PRO A 131 -14.86 12.87 -10.89
CA PRO A 131 -14.92 13.08 -12.34
C PRO A 131 -13.60 13.55 -12.98
N GLN A 132 -12.69 14.08 -12.16
CA GLN A 132 -11.38 14.57 -12.61
C GLN A 132 -10.37 13.44 -12.83
N LEU A 133 -10.68 12.22 -12.38
CA LEU A 133 -9.78 11.08 -12.49
C LEU A 133 -9.89 10.44 -13.89
N PRO A 134 -8.75 10.17 -14.54
CA PRO A 134 -8.74 9.49 -15.83
C PRO A 134 -9.25 8.05 -15.69
N GLY A 135 -10.13 7.62 -16.60
CA GLY A 135 -10.65 6.24 -16.64
C GLY A 135 -11.97 5.99 -15.89
N ILE A 136 -12.56 7.01 -15.27
CA ILE A 136 -13.86 6.90 -14.58
C ILE A 136 -14.99 7.42 -15.49
N PRO A 137 -16.13 6.71 -15.59
CA PRO A 137 -17.29 7.21 -16.34
C PRO A 137 -17.80 8.54 -15.75
N LYS A 138 -18.05 9.52 -16.62
CA LYS A 138 -18.52 10.86 -16.23
C LYS A 138 -19.97 10.79 -15.76
N LEU A 139 -20.16 10.56 -14.46
CA LEU A 139 -21.45 10.65 -13.78
C LEU A 139 -21.69 12.09 -13.28
N PRO A 140 -22.95 12.50 -13.06
CA PRO A 140 -23.26 13.80 -12.46
C PRO A 140 -22.83 13.83 -10.99
N ILE A 141 -22.42 15.01 -10.52
CA ILE A 141 -22.02 15.24 -9.13
C ILE A 141 -23.26 15.09 -8.23
N CYS A 142 -23.14 14.31 -7.15
CA CYS A 142 -24.19 14.14 -6.16
C CYS A 142 -24.51 15.46 -5.42
N ASP A 143 -25.76 15.68 -5.04
CA ASP A 143 -26.16 16.78 -4.16
C ASP A 143 -25.41 16.68 -2.81
N MET A 144 -24.90 17.81 -2.32
CA MET A 144 -24.21 17.92 -1.03
C MET A 144 -25.09 17.45 0.13
N THR A 145 -26.42 17.62 0.05
CA THR A 145 -27.33 17.14 1.09
C THR A 145 -27.41 15.61 1.14
N MET A 146 -27.28 14.94 -0.01
CA MET A 146 -27.24 13.48 -0.11
C MET A 146 -25.87 12.95 0.35
N ILE A 147 -24.78 13.61 -0.06
CA ILE A 147 -23.42 13.26 0.39
C ILE A 147 -23.29 13.42 1.90
N ALA A 148 -23.82 14.50 2.50
CA ALA A 148 -23.73 14.74 3.93
C ALA A 148 -24.55 13.74 4.75
N LYS A 149 -25.73 13.35 4.27
CA LYS A 149 -26.59 12.36 4.95
C LYS A 149 -26.04 10.94 4.87
N ASN A 150 -25.36 10.60 3.76
CA ASN A 150 -24.86 9.26 3.49
C ASN A 150 -23.32 9.23 3.40
N TYR A 151 -22.63 10.13 4.10
CA TYR A 151 -21.18 10.34 3.99
C TYR A 151 -20.38 9.05 4.19
N TYR A 152 -20.84 8.26 5.16
CA TYR A 152 -20.32 6.97 5.50
C TYR A 152 -20.37 5.97 4.32
N ASP A 153 -21.52 5.88 3.63
CA ASP A 153 -21.75 4.93 2.54
C ASP A 153 -21.01 5.31 1.26
N VAL A 154 -20.83 6.61 1.02
CA VAL A 154 -20.28 7.14 -0.22
C VAL A 154 -18.76 7.28 -0.16
N VAL A 155 -18.18 7.56 1.02
CA VAL A 155 -16.75 7.85 1.17
C VAL A 155 -16.01 6.75 1.93
N GLN A 156 -16.57 6.22 3.03
CA GLN A 156 -15.83 5.33 3.93
C GLN A 156 -15.97 3.85 3.56
N LEU A 157 -17.13 3.43 3.07
CA LEU A 157 -17.40 2.04 2.69
C LEU A 157 -16.67 1.55 1.42
N VAL A 158 -16.27 2.46 0.54
CA VAL A 158 -15.59 2.12 -0.74
C VAL A 158 -14.20 1.51 -0.50
N LEU A 159 -13.54 1.78 0.63
CA LEU A 159 -12.19 1.28 0.91
C LEU A 159 -12.15 -0.14 1.49
N SER A 160 -13.13 -0.56 2.31
CA SER A 160 -13.01 -1.78 3.12
C SER A 160 -13.79 -3.00 2.61
N GLY A 161 -14.66 -2.85 1.60
CA GLY A 161 -15.53 -3.93 1.13
C GLY A 161 -15.60 -4.10 -0.39
N ALA A 162 -14.87 -3.30 -1.16
CA ALA A 162 -14.88 -3.41 -2.61
C ALA A 162 -14.16 -4.69 -3.05
N LYS A 163 -14.87 -5.64 -3.67
CA LYS A 163 -14.22 -6.63 -4.54
C LYS A 163 -13.61 -5.83 -5.69
N VAL A 164 -12.34 -5.49 -5.57
CA VAL A 164 -11.64 -4.73 -6.59
C VAL A 164 -11.53 -5.63 -7.81
N ALA A 165 -12.16 -5.23 -8.92
CA ALA A 165 -12.03 -5.96 -10.19
C ALA A 165 -10.59 -5.91 -10.74
N GLN A 166 -9.74 -5.05 -10.15
CA GLN A 166 -8.36 -4.79 -10.57
C GLN A 166 -7.51 -4.46 -9.35
N GLU A 167 -6.48 -5.25 -9.04
CA GLU A 167 -5.55 -4.93 -7.95
C GLU A 167 -4.82 -3.62 -8.22
N CYS A 168 -4.79 -2.72 -7.24
CA CYS A 168 -4.03 -1.48 -7.32
C CYS A 168 -2.54 -1.79 -7.13
N VAL A 169 -1.83 -2.01 -8.23
CA VAL A 169 -0.37 -2.11 -8.20
C VAL A 169 0.21 -0.70 -8.02
N PRO A 170 1.21 -0.50 -7.14
CA PRO A 170 1.88 0.78 -7.02
C PRO A 170 2.44 1.22 -8.38
N GLY A 171 2.32 2.51 -8.69
CA GLY A 171 2.89 3.05 -9.93
C GLY A 171 4.42 2.90 -9.95
N CYS A 172 4.99 2.59 -11.11
CA CYS A 172 6.45 2.41 -11.27
C CYS A 172 7.26 3.67 -10.92
N LYS A 173 6.63 4.85 -10.94
CA LYS A 173 7.21 6.11 -10.51
C LYS A 173 6.36 6.66 -9.37
N ARG A 174 6.95 6.71 -8.18
CA ARG A 174 6.30 7.19 -6.96
C ARG A 174 7.26 8.12 -6.22
N TRP A 175 6.69 9.14 -5.58
CA TRP A 175 7.37 9.91 -4.56
C TRP A 175 6.93 9.39 -3.19
N ASP A 176 7.88 9.21 -2.29
CA ASP A 176 7.61 8.87 -0.90
C ASP A 176 8.22 9.95 0.01
N TYR A 177 7.51 10.32 1.07
CA TYR A 177 7.88 11.41 1.95
C TYR A 177 7.94 10.89 3.39
N GLN A 178 9.10 11.00 4.03
CA GLN A 178 9.24 10.74 5.45
C GLN A 178 9.07 12.04 6.22
N VAL A 179 8.12 12.04 7.17
CA VAL A 179 7.78 13.23 7.96
C VAL A 179 8.22 13.00 9.41
N SER A 180 8.93 13.99 9.97
CA SER A 180 9.20 14.06 11.41
C SER A 180 8.31 15.14 12.01
N LEU A 181 7.47 14.76 12.98
CA LEU A 181 6.57 15.68 13.65
C LEU A 181 7.23 16.19 14.93
N GLN A 182 7.39 17.51 15.04
CA GLN A 182 7.79 18.17 16.27
C GLN A 182 6.66 19.09 16.75
N GLN A 183 6.23 18.89 18.00
CA GLN A 183 5.20 19.70 18.63
C GLN A 183 5.83 20.50 19.78
N THR A 184 5.71 21.81 19.72
CA THR A 184 6.19 22.72 20.76
C THR A 184 5.11 23.70 21.14
N ALA A 185 5.03 24.07 22.42
CA ALA A 185 4.20 25.19 22.84
C ALA A 185 4.76 26.47 22.20
N ALA A 186 3.89 27.26 21.56
CA ALA A 186 4.30 28.53 20.99
C ALA A 186 4.80 29.46 22.12
N LEU A 187 5.96 30.08 21.93
CA LEU A 187 6.53 31.04 22.88
C LEU A 187 5.60 32.25 23.10
N GLN A 188 4.78 32.57 22.11
CA GLN A 188 3.69 33.53 22.19
C GLN A 188 2.44 32.97 21.48
N PRO A 189 1.25 33.12 22.07
CA PRO A 189 0.01 32.71 21.41
C PRO A 189 -0.23 33.60 20.18
N PHE A 190 -0.48 32.97 19.04
CA PHE A 190 -0.96 33.69 17.86
C PHE A 190 -2.39 34.14 18.12
N LYS A 191 -2.61 35.46 18.07
CA LYS A 191 -3.94 36.04 18.26
C LYS A 191 -4.87 35.46 17.18
N ASP A 192 -5.99 34.88 17.61
CA ASP A 192 -7.05 34.29 16.77
C ASP A 192 -6.73 32.94 16.08
N TYR A 193 -5.62 32.26 16.41
CA TYR A 193 -5.30 30.92 15.87
C TYR A 193 -5.09 29.87 16.96
N ALA A 194 -5.67 28.68 16.76
CA ALA A 194 -5.60 27.56 17.71
C ALA A 194 -4.34 26.69 17.53
N PHE A 195 -3.77 26.67 16.33
CA PHE A 195 -2.54 25.91 16.02
C PHE A 195 -1.71 26.64 14.96
N ASN A 196 -0.40 26.38 14.96
CA ASN A 196 0.51 26.76 13.89
C ASN A 196 1.06 25.49 13.25
N LEU A 197 1.04 25.41 11.93
CA LEU A 197 1.60 24.30 11.17
C LEU A 197 2.74 24.83 10.30
N GLU A 198 3.95 24.40 10.60
CA GLU A 198 5.13 24.65 9.79
C GLU A 198 5.57 23.36 9.12
N ALA A 199 5.75 23.39 7.80
CA ALA A 199 6.24 22.28 7.01
C ALA A 199 7.41 22.76 6.16
N SER A 200 8.57 22.17 6.38
CA SER A 200 9.80 22.49 5.66
C SER A 200 10.62 21.23 5.43
N PHE A 201 11.54 21.30 4.47
CA PHE A 201 12.55 20.27 4.27
C PHE A 201 13.81 20.68 5.03
N ASN A 202 14.45 19.74 5.72
CA ASN A 202 15.73 19.98 6.37
C ASN A 202 16.82 20.31 5.35
N ASP A 203 16.86 19.55 4.27
CA ASP A 203 17.83 19.67 3.20
C ASP A 203 17.13 19.63 1.83
N LEU A 204 17.65 20.39 0.86
CA LEU A 204 17.17 20.36 -0.53
C LEU A 204 17.77 19.17 -1.29
N GLN A 205 17.47 17.96 -0.82
CA GLN A 205 17.90 16.72 -1.44
C GLN A 205 16.78 15.68 -1.43
N TYR A 206 16.84 14.75 -2.39
CA TYR A 206 15.96 13.59 -2.39
C TYR A 206 16.73 12.32 -2.71
N GLU A 207 16.24 11.20 -2.18
CA GLU A 207 16.77 9.88 -2.46
C GLU A 207 16.03 9.28 -3.67
N ASP A 208 16.75 9.09 -4.77
CA ASP A 208 16.25 8.43 -5.99
C ASP A 208 16.52 6.92 -5.84
N MET A 209 15.46 6.17 -5.52
CA MET A 209 15.48 4.71 -5.43
C MET A 209 15.04 4.12 -6.77
N ARG A 210 15.90 3.31 -7.38
CA ARG A 210 15.61 2.64 -8.65
C ARG A 210 15.94 1.16 -8.58
N GLU A 211 15.03 0.34 -9.07
CA GLU A 211 15.33 -1.06 -9.33
C GLU A 211 16.11 -1.16 -10.65
N VAL A 212 17.34 -1.66 -10.58
CA VAL A 212 18.20 -1.89 -11.73
C VAL A 212 18.47 -3.37 -11.89
N LEU A 213 18.54 -3.84 -13.13
CA LEU A 213 18.86 -5.24 -13.41
C LEU A 213 20.30 -5.54 -12.96
N THR A 214 20.48 -6.60 -12.17
CA THR A 214 21.79 -7.07 -11.67
C THR A 214 22.64 -7.65 -12.80
N THR A 215 22.00 -8.43 -13.68
CA THR A 215 22.64 -9.08 -14.83
C THR A 215 21.83 -8.83 -16.10
N THR A 216 22.48 -8.30 -17.13
CA THR A 216 21.88 -8.17 -18.46
C THR A 216 22.02 -9.48 -19.23
N VAL A 217 21.15 -9.73 -20.23
CA VAL A 217 21.26 -10.93 -21.08
C VAL A 217 22.65 -11.07 -21.72
N PRO A 218 23.30 -10.01 -22.25
CA PRO A 218 24.68 -10.11 -22.71
C PRO A 218 25.69 -10.45 -21.60
N GLY A 219 25.51 -9.90 -20.40
CA GLY A 219 26.36 -10.21 -19.24
C GLY A 219 26.24 -11.67 -18.79
N PHE A 220 25.02 -12.20 -18.76
CA PHE A 220 24.74 -13.61 -18.50
C PHE A 220 25.39 -14.52 -19.55
N MET A 221 25.23 -14.21 -20.84
CA MET A 221 25.86 -14.96 -21.92
C MET A 221 27.39 -14.89 -21.87
N SER A 222 27.95 -13.75 -21.46
CA SER A 222 29.40 -13.59 -21.27
C SER A 222 29.93 -14.39 -20.08
N GLN A 223 29.19 -14.50 -18.98
CA GLN A 223 29.60 -15.31 -17.81
C GLN A 223 29.57 -16.80 -18.13
N ILE A 224 28.49 -17.26 -18.78
CA ILE A 224 28.37 -18.65 -19.25
C ILE A 224 29.48 -18.96 -20.26
N GLY A 225 29.66 -18.10 -21.27
CA GLY A 225 30.71 -18.26 -22.28
C GLY A 225 32.12 -18.27 -21.68
N GLY A 226 32.39 -17.45 -20.66
CA GLY A 226 33.67 -17.43 -19.95
C GLY A 226 33.94 -18.70 -19.14
N GLN A 227 32.93 -19.21 -18.43
CA GLN A 227 33.04 -20.46 -17.65
C GLN A 227 33.22 -21.67 -18.57
N PHE A 228 32.42 -21.80 -19.63
CA PHE A 228 32.60 -22.86 -20.62
C PHE A 228 33.94 -22.76 -21.35
N GLY A 229 34.37 -21.55 -21.70
CA GLY A 229 35.67 -21.31 -22.33
C GLY A 229 36.85 -21.73 -21.45
N PHE A 230 36.79 -21.42 -20.14
CA PHE A 230 37.83 -21.81 -19.19
C PHE A 230 37.97 -23.33 -19.05
N PHE A 231 36.84 -24.05 -18.88
CA PHE A 231 36.87 -25.51 -18.74
C PHE A 231 37.24 -26.23 -20.05
N LEU A 232 36.81 -25.72 -21.21
CA LEU A 232 37.20 -26.29 -22.49
C LEU A 232 38.69 -26.08 -22.78
N ALA A 233 39.23 -24.89 -22.50
CA ALA A 233 40.65 -24.58 -22.68
C ALA A 233 41.57 -25.37 -21.74
N HIS A 234 41.10 -25.76 -20.55
CA HIS A 234 41.86 -26.60 -19.62
C HIS A 234 41.78 -28.10 -19.96
N SER A 235 40.79 -28.50 -20.77
CA SER A 235 40.57 -29.89 -21.19
C SER A 235 41.18 -30.25 -22.55
N ALA A 236 41.65 -29.26 -23.31
CA ALA A 236 42.29 -29.39 -24.62
C ALA A 236 43.82 -29.40 -24.48
#